data_AF-A0A380FJ04-F1
#
_entry.id   AF-A0A380FJ04-F1
#
_cell.length_a   1.000
_cell.length_b   1.000
_cell.length_c   1.000
_cell.angle_alpha   90.00
_cell.angle_beta   90.00
_cell.angle_gamma   90.00
#
_symmetry.space_group_name_H-M   'P 1'
#
loop_
_entity.id
_entity.type
_entity.pdbx_description
1 polymer ?
#
loop_
_entity_poly.entity_id
_entity_poly.type
_entity_poly.pdbx_seq_one_letter_code
_entity_poly.pdbx_strand_id
1 'polypeptide(L)'
;MKVTPAHDPNDFEIGNRHDLERIIVMDESGKMNDKAGKYEGMDRFECREQLVKDLEAEGLVIKIEEHEHSVGHSERSGAVVEPYLSTQWFVKMKPLAEQALNNQDTDNRIDFVPARF
;
A
#
# COMPACT_ATOMS: atom_id res chain seq x y z
N MET A 1 4.32 12.49 10.17
CA MET A 1 4.35 11.27 9.33
C MET A 1 4.33 10.07 10.28
N LYS A 2 3.43 9.11 10.05
CA LYS A 2 3.42 7.82 10.75
C LYS A 2 4.21 6.79 9.94
N VAL A 3 4.67 5.70 10.56
CA VAL A 3 5.35 4.59 9.87
C VAL A 3 4.67 3.28 10.24
N THR A 4 4.04 2.63 9.27
CA THR A 4 3.27 1.37 9.39
C THR A 4 3.71 0.36 8.33
N PRO A 5 4.86 -0.33 8.50
CA PRO A 5 5.52 -1.09 7.43
C PRO A 5 4.71 -2.23 6.80
N ALA A 6 3.65 -2.71 7.44
CA ALA A 6 2.80 -3.77 6.92
C ALA A 6 1.61 -3.28 6.06
N HIS A 7 1.36 -1.96 6.00
CA HIS A 7 0.14 -1.37 5.43
C HIS A 7 0.39 -0.19 4.47
N ASP A 8 1.65 0.12 4.15
CA ASP A 8 2.01 1.13 3.14
C ASP A 8 3.35 0.77 2.49
N PRO A 9 3.49 0.85 1.14
CA PRO A 9 4.73 0.52 0.45
C PRO A 9 5.93 1.41 0.81
N ASN A 10 5.72 2.71 1.06
CA ASN A 10 6.81 3.60 1.46
C ASN A 10 7.26 3.31 2.90
N ASP A 11 6.30 3.03 3.78
CA ASP A 11 6.57 2.61 5.15
C ASP A 11 7.30 1.26 5.19
N PHE A 12 7.00 0.34 4.26
CA PHE A 12 7.72 -0.93 4.12
C PHE A 12 9.20 -0.70 3.82
N GLU A 13 9.52 0.19 2.88
CA GLU A 13 10.91 0.55 2.55
C GLU A 13 11.63 1.30 3.67
N ILE A 14 10.93 2.16 4.41
CA ILE A 14 11.46 2.76 5.65
C ILE A 14 11.74 1.67 6.68
N GLY A 15 10.82 0.73 6.86
CA GLY A 15 10.96 -0.41 7.76
C GLY A 15 12.17 -1.28 7.42
N ASN A 16 12.44 -1.54 6.14
CA ASN A 16 13.63 -2.26 5.69
C ASN A 16 14.93 -1.52 6.03
N ARG A 17 14.96 -0.20 5.86
CA ARG A 17 16.16 0.62 6.11
C ARG A 17 16.51 0.75 7.60
N HIS A 18 15.52 0.59 8.47
CA HIS A 18 15.66 0.81 9.91
C HIS A 18 15.36 -0.45 10.76
N ASP A 19 15.20 -1.61 10.12
CA ASP A 19 14.89 -2.89 10.77
C ASP A 19 13.67 -2.83 11.71
N LEU A 20 12.58 -2.22 11.23
CA LEU A 20 11.34 -2.09 11.99
C LEU A 20 10.48 -3.35 11.87
N GLU A 21 9.81 -3.70 12.98
CA GLU A 21 8.85 -4.79 12.99
C GLU A 21 7.66 -4.53 12.06
N ARG A 22 7.19 -5.57 11.39
CA ARG A 22 6.05 -5.52 10.47
C ARG A 22 4.81 -6.11 11.14
N ILE A 23 4.00 -5.23 11.74
CA ILE A 23 2.79 -5.61 12.47
C ILE A 23 1.57 -5.52 11.56
N ILE A 24 1.01 -6.67 11.19
CA ILE A 24 -0.28 -6.78 10.50
C ILE A 24 -1.41 -6.66 11.54
N VAL A 25 -2.31 -5.68 11.38
CA VAL A 25 -3.45 -5.42 12.29
C VAL A 25 -4.81 -5.75 11.69
N MET A 26 -4.84 -6.22 10.45
CA MET A 26 -6.05 -6.61 9.72
C MET A 26 -5.90 -8.04 9.19
N ASP A 27 -7.01 -8.74 8.97
CA ASP A 27 -7.04 -9.97 8.19
C ASP A 27 -7.28 -9.70 6.69
N GLU A 28 -7.27 -10.75 5.89
CA GLU A 28 -7.45 -10.66 4.42
C GLU A 28 -8.86 -10.19 4.01
N SER A 29 -9.84 -10.23 4.93
CA SER A 29 -11.19 -9.70 4.69
C SER A 29 -11.29 -8.20 4.96
N GLY A 30 -10.23 -7.58 5.49
CA GLY A 30 -10.21 -6.17 5.89
C GLY A 30 -10.82 -5.92 7.27
N LYS A 31 -10.93 -6.96 8.10
CA LYS A 31 -11.35 -6.82 9.50
C LYS A 31 -10.14 -6.72 10.41
N MET A 32 -10.29 -5.95 11.49
CA MET A 32 -9.25 -5.77 12.49
C MET A 32 -9.02 -7.07 13.29
N ASN A 33 -7.76 -7.44 13.53
CA ASN A 33 -7.39 -8.65 14.27
C ASN A 33 -7.10 -8.38 15.76
N ASP A 34 -6.60 -9.39 16.47
CA ASP A 34 -6.23 -9.36 17.90
C ASP A 34 -5.21 -8.26 18.26
N LYS A 35 -4.40 -7.82 17.30
CA LYS A 35 -3.42 -6.73 17.50
C LYS A 35 -4.05 -5.35 17.48
N ALA A 36 -5.33 -5.24 17.13
CA ALA A 36 -6.06 -3.98 17.13
C ALA A 36 -6.71 -3.65 18.49
N GLY A 37 -6.54 -4.52 19.51
CA GLY A 37 -7.07 -4.28 20.85
C GLY A 37 -8.59 -4.20 20.86
N LYS A 38 -9.15 -3.11 21.41
CA LYS A 38 -10.62 -2.92 21.52
C LYS A 38 -11.35 -2.87 20.18
N TYR A 39 -10.63 -2.74 19.06
CA TYR A 39 -11.20 -2.69 17.72
C TYR A 39 -11.26 -4.06 17.02
N GLU A 40 -10.80 -5.13 17.68
CA GLU A 40 -10.83 -6.49 17.12
C GLU A 40 -12.23 -6.85 16.59
N GLY A 41 -12.28 -7.42 15.37
CA GLY A 41 -13.50 -7.85 14.70
C GLY A 41 -14.26 -6.78 13.91
N MET A 42 -13.90 -5.50 14.07
CA MET A 42 -14.50 -4.40 13.30
C MET A 42 -14.05 -4.40 11.84
N ASP A 43 -14.91 -3.95 10.92
CA ASP A 43 -14.48 -3.58 9.58
C ASP A 43 -13.53 -2.37 9.62
N ARG A 44 -12.54 -2.30 8.72
CA ARG A 44 -11.53 -1.22 8.71
C ARG A 44 -12.11 0.18 8.59
N PHE A 45 -13.22 0.38 7.88
CA PHE A 45 -13.83 1.70 7.72
C PHE A 45 -14.62 2.09 8.97
N GLU A 46 -15.38 1.15 9.54
CA GLU A 46 -16.05 1.34 10.83
C GLU A 46 -15.04 1.61 11.95
N CYS A 47 -13.93 0.86 11.97
CA CYS A 47 -12.83 1.05 12.90
C CYS A 47 -12.22 2.44 12.77
N ARG A 48 -12.04 2.95 11.53
CA ARG A 48 -11.51 4.30 11.29
C ARG A 48 -12.42 5.37 11.90
N GLU A 49 -13.73 5.28 11.68
CA GLU A 49 -14.69 6.23 12.23
C GLU A 49 -14.72 6.19 13.77
N GLN A 50 -14.71 4.99 14.35
CA GLN A 50 -14.71 4.84 15.81
C GLN A 50 -13.39 5.33 16.43
N LEU A 51 -12.24 5.04 15.81
CA LEU A 51 -10.93 5.51 16.26
C LEU A 51 -10.87 7.03 16.31
N VAL A 52 -11.40 7.73 15.30
CA VAL A 52 -11.43 9.19 15.31
C VAL A 52 -12.25 9.73 16.49
N LYS A 53 -13.45 9.16 16.73
CA LYS A 53 -14.30 9.57 17.89
C LYS A 53 -13.60 9.37 19.23
N ASP A 54 -12.89 8.26 19.39
CA ASP A 54 -12.14 7.97 20.61
C ASP A 54 -10.99 8.96 20.81
N LEU A 55 -10.23 9.26 19.74
CA LEU A 55 -9.14 10.25 19.79
C LEU A 55 -9.65 11.67 20.07
N GLU A 56 -10.83 12.05 19.57
CA GLU A 56 -11.49 13.32 19.90
C GLU A 56 -11.89 13.38 21.37
N ALA A 57 -12.47 12.31 21.91
CA ALA A 57 -12.86 12.22 23.32
C ALA A 57 -11.64 12.28 24.27
N GLU A 58 -10.49 11.76 23.83
CA GLU A 58 -9.22 11.83 24.55
C GLU A 58 -8.49 13.18 24.35
N GLY A 59 -8.99 14.07 23.48
CA GLY A 59 -8.37 15.36 23.21
C GLY A 59 -7.05 15.28 22.44
N LEU A 60 -6.82 14.17 21.71
CA LEU A 60 -5.61 13.94 20.93
C LEU A 60 -5.70 14.49 19.48
N VAL A 61 -6.90 14.86 19.03
CA VAL A 61 -7.12 15.43 17.70
C VAL A 61 -6.86 16.94 17.71
N ILE A 62 -5.88 17.36 16.91
CA ILE A 62 -5.51 18.78 16.75
C ILE A 62 -6.40 19.47 15.70
N LYS A 63 -6.68 18.79 14.58
CA LYS A 63 -7.43 19.34 13.43
C LYS A 63 -7.99 18.20 12.57
N ILE A 64 -9.17 18.41 12.02
CA ILE A 64 -9.77 17.59 10.96
C ILE A 64 -10.05 18.50 9.77
N GLU A 65 -9.63 18.09 8.57
CA GLU A 65 -9.90 18.82 7.33
C GLU A 65 -10.15 17.87 6.16
N GLU A 66 -10.93 18.34 5.18
CA GLU A 66 -11.13 17.61 3.93
C GLU A 66 -9.87 17.72 3.07
N HIS A 67 -9.45 16.59 2.51
CA HIS A 67 -8.26 16.51 1.67
C HIS A 67 -8.49 15.60 0.47
N GLU A 68 -8.40 16.20 -0.72
CA GLU A 68 -8.40 15.44 -1.97
C GLU A 68 -7.09 14.67 -2.10
N HIS A 69 -7.19 13.36 -2.21
CA HIS A 69 -6.05 12.47 -2.35
C HIS A 69 -6.36 11.34 -3.34
N SER A 70 -5.32 10.83 -3.99
CA SER A 70 -5.45 9.72 -4.92
C SER A 70 -5.48 8.39 -4.15
N VAL A 71 -6.49 7.56 -4.43
CA VAL A 71 -6.65 6.23 -3.84
C VAL A 71 -6.66 5.19 -4.94
N GLY A 72 -5.87 4.11 -4.76
CA GLY A 72 -5.84 2.98 -5.69
C GLY A 72 -7.15 2.18 -5.62
N HIS A 73 -7.69 1.83 -6.78
CA HIS A 73 -8.89 0.99 -6.90
C HIS A 73 -8.59 -0.21 -7.80
N SER A 74 -9.20 -1.35 -7.50
CA SER A 74 -9.16 -2.51 -8.36
C SER A 74 -9.77 -2.16 -9.72
N GLU A 75 -9.03 -2.36 -10.81
CA GLU A 75 -9.52 -2.13 -12.18
C GLU A 75 -10.81 -2.90 -12.48
N ARG A 76 -10.97 -4.12 -11.94
CA ARG A 76 -12.12 -4.98 -12.22
C ARG A 76 -13.38 -4.64 -11.40
N SER A 77 -13.26 -4.58 -10.08
CA SER A 77 -14.40 -4.38 -9.18
C SER A 77 -14.64 -2.92 -8.79
N GLY A 78 -13.67 -2.03 -9.01
CA GLY A 78 -13.69 -0.66 -8.49
C GLY A 78 -13.51 -0.56 -6.97
N ALA A 79 -13.25 -1.66 -6.26
CA ALA A 79 -13.04 -1.63 -4.82
C ALA A 79 -11.71 -0.93 -4.47
N VAL A 80 -11.69 -0.19 -3.36
CA VAL A 80 -10.45 0.41 -2.83
C VAL A 80 -9.43 -0.69 -2.50
N VAL A 81 -8.21 -0.53 -2.99
CA VAL A 81 -7.11 -1.47 -2.75
C VAL A 81 -6.51 -1.21 -1.36
N GLU A 82 -6.38 -2.28 -0.57
CA GLU A 82 -5.72 -2.24 0.73
C GLU A 82 -4.31 -2.84 0.60
N PRO A 83 -3.24 -2.11 0.96
CA PRO A 83 -1.91 -2.69 1.05
C PRO A 83 -1.86 -3.70 2.19
N TYR A 84 -1.49 -4.94 1.87
CA TYR A 84 -1.44 -6.03 2.84
C TYR A 84 -0.18 -6.88 2.63
N LEU A 85 0.59 -7.06 3.70
CA LEU A 85 1.80 -7.86 3.64
C LEU A 85 1.47 -9.37 3.54
N SER A 86 1.83 -9.97 2.42
CA SER A 86 1.63 -11.40 2.15
C SER A 86 2.86 -12.01 1.47
N THR A 87 3.02 -13.32 1.58
CA THR A 87 4.05 -14.04 0.82
C THR A 87 3.60 -14.14 -0.63
N GLN A 88 4.42 -13.66 -1.54
CA GLN A 88 4.12 -13.63 -2.97
C GLN A 88 5.32 -14.11 -3.80
N TRP A 89 5.03 -14.50 -5.04
CA TRP A 89 6.05 -14.87 -6.02
C TRP A 89 6.49 -13.65 -6.81
N PHE A 90 7.79 -13.38 -6.82
CA PHE A 90 8.36 -12.25 -7.56
C PHE A 90 9.35 -12.74 -8.61
N VAL A 91 9.32 -12.10 -9.79
CA VAL A 91 10.33 -12.26 -10.83
C VAL A 91 11.35 -11.14 -10.70
N LYS A 92 12.65 -11.48 -10.74
CA LYS A 92 13.72 -10.47 -10.74
C LYS A 92 13.75 -9.74 -12.08
N MET A 93 12.97 -8.66 -12.18
CA MET A 93 12.74 -7.94 -13.45
C MET A 93 13.97 -7.22 -14.00
N LYS A 94 14.88 -6.75 -13.13
CA LYS A 94 16.04 -5.94 -13.53
C LYS A 94 16.85 -6.52 -14.71
N PRO A 95 17.35 -7.77 -14.67
CA PRO A 95 18.11 -8.35 -15.79
C PRO A 95 17.27 -8.52 -17.07
N LEU A 96 15.96 -8.75 -16.96
CA LEU A 96 15.08 -8.89 -18.13
C LEU A 96 14.84 -7.53 -18.80
N ALA A 97 14.64 -6.49 -17.98
CA ALA A 97 14.51 -5.12 -18.46
C ALA A 97 15.79 -4.64 -19.14
N GLU A 98 16.96 -4.92 -18.57
CA GLU A 98 18.27 -4.57 -19.16
C GLU A 98 18.46 -5.24 -20.53
N GLN A 99 18.07 -6.51 -20.69
CA GLN A 99 18.13 -7.19 -21.99
C GLN A 99 17.21 -6.54 -23.03
N ALA A 100 15.98 -6.20 -22.64
CA ALA A 100 15.02 -5.54 -23.53
C ALA A 100 15.51 -4.16 -23.98
N LEU A 101 16.09 -3.38 -23.06
CA LEU A 101 16.67 -2.08 -23.37
C LEU A 101 17.87 -2.21 -24.31
N ASN A 102 18.81 -3.12 -24.01
CA ASN A 102 19.99 -3.33 -24.85
C ASN A 102 19.61 -3.75 -26.28
N ASN A 103 18.51 -4.50 -26.47
CA ASN A 103 18.05 -4.88 -27.81
C ASN A 103 17.64 -3.65 -28.65
N GLN A 104 17.14 -2.58 -28.03
CA GLN A 104 16.73 -1.36 -28.74
C GLN A 104 17.90 -0.59 -29.35
N ASP A 105 19.12 -0.80 -28.85
CA ASP A 105 20.34 -0.22 -29.40
C ASP A 105 20.95 -1.07 -30.54
N THR A 106 20.27 -2.16 -30.96
CA THR A 106 20.73 -3.06 -32.02
C THR A 106 19.94 -2.90 -33.31
N ASP A 107 20.42 -3.52 -34.39
CA ASP A 107 19.68 -3.60 -35.65
C ASP A 107 18.37 -4.41 -35.55
N ASN A 108 18.19 -5.21 -34.48
CA ASN A 108 16.97 -5.98 -34.19
C ASN A 108 15.99 -5.24 -33.26
N ARG A 109 16.11 -3.91 -33.17
CA ARG A 109 15.22 -3.08 -32.35
C ARG A 109 13.75 -3.22 -32.77
N ILE A 110 12.85 -2.93 -31.84
CA ILE A 110 11.41 -2.93 -32.09
C ILE A 110 11.00 -1.52 -32.50
N ASP A 111 10.42 -1.36 -33.69
CA ASP A 111 9.87 -0.08 -34.14
C ASP A 111 8.44 0.09 -33.62
N PHE A 112 8.20 1.12 -32.81
CA PHE A 112 6.88 1.44 -32.27
C PHE A 112 6.12 2.40 -33.19
N VAL A 113 4.83 2.13 -33.40
CA VAL A 113 3.93 3.01 -34.16
C VAL A 113 2.70 3.35 -33.30
N PRO A 114 2.41 4.63 -33.04
CA PRO A 114 3.14 5.83 -33.47
C PRO A 114 4.45 6.09 -32.70
N ALA A 115 5.40 6.79 -33.33
CA ALA A 115 6.76 7.05 -32.82
C ALA A 115 6.86 7.91 -31.53
N ARG A 116 5.73 8.25 -30.91
CA ARG A 116 5.68 8.95 -29.61
C ARG A 116 5.70 7.99 -28.42
N PHE A 117 5.71 6.69 -28.69
CA PHE A 117 5.77 5.61 -27.72
C PHE A 117 7.11 4.90 -27.84
#